data_AF-A0A4P2UUK6-F1
#
_entry.id   AF-A0A4P2UUK6-F1
#
_cell.length_a   1.000
_cell.length_b   1.000
_cell.length_c   1.000
_cell.angle_alpha   90.00
_cell.angle_beta   90.00
_cell.angle_gamma   90.00
#
_symmetry.space_group_name_H-M   'P 1'
#
loop_
_entity.id
_entity.type
_entity.pdbx_description
1 polymer ?
#
loop_
_entity_poly.entity_id
_entity_poly.type
_entity_poly.pdbx_seq_one_letter_code
_entity_poly.pdbx_strand_id
1 'polypeptide(L)'
;VAQTISYEVSLALILLSFIFLIGNFNMLNFFFYQKYLWFIIMLFPMGLVWFCSCLAETNRTPFDFAEGESELVSGFNVEYSSGGFALIFLAEYSSILFMSMLFSLMFLGGKVNTLIFYFMLMYMSFIFIWSRGTLPRFRYD
;
A
#
# COMPACT_ATOMS: atom_id res chain seq x y z
N VAL A 1 13.44 8.65 -3.78
CA VAL A 1 13.03 10.00 -3.32
C VAL A 1 12.04 10.66 -4.27
N ALA A 2 12.37 10.90 -5.54
CA ALA A 2 11.40 11.53 -6.46
C ALA A 2 10.13 10.70 -6.67
N GLN A 3 10.24 9.36 -6.75
CA GLN A 3 9.10 8.44 -6.77
C GLN A 3 8.22 8.56 -5.52
N THR A 4 8.82 8.50 -4.33
CA THR A 4 8.05 8.53 -3.09
C THR A 4 7.24 9.83 -2.98
N ILE A 5 7.85 10.96 -3.36
CA ILE A 5 7.16 12.27 -3.36
C ILE A 5 6.02 12.30 -4.39
N SER A 6 6.23 11.78 -5.61
CA SER A 6 5.19 11.81 -6.64
C SER A 6 3.95 10.99 -6.25
N TYR A 7 4.14 9.82 -5.65
CA TYR A 7 3.04 8.96 -5.24
C TYR A 7 2.39 9.41 -3.93
N GLU A 8 3.12 10.08 -3.03
CA GLU A 8 2.56 10.68 -1.82
C GLU A 8 1.51 11.75 -2.14
N VAL A 9 1.75 12.59 -3.16
CA VAL A 9 0.75 13.57 -3.63
C VAL A 9 -0.52 12.87 -4.10
N SER A 10 -0.39 11.78 -4.87
CA SER A 10 -1.54 11.01 -5.34
C SER A 10 -2.33 10.38 -4.20
N LEU A 11 -1.62 9.83 -3.20
CA LEU A 11 -2.22 9.18 -2.04
C LEU A 11 -2.96 10.20 -1.17
N ALA A 12 -2.38 11.38 -0.94
CA ALA A 12 -3.03 12.46 -0.22
C ALA A 12 -4.33 12.93 -0.90
N LEU A 13 -4.32 13.08 -2.23
CA LEU A 13 -5.50 13.50 -3.00
C LEU A 13 -6.63 12.45 -2.94
N ILE A 14 -6.29 11.16 -3.06
CA ILE A 14 -7.28 10.10 -2.96
C ILE A 14 -7.85 10.03 -1.54
N LEU A 15 -7.00 10.09 -0.51
CA LEU A 15 -7.43 10.11 0.89
C LEU A 15 -8.40 11.29 1.14
N LEU A 16 -8.06 12.47 0.63
CA LEU A 16 -8.90 13.66 0.74
C LEU A 16 -10.28 13.45 0.10
N SER A 17 -10.35 12.79 -1.05
CA SER A 17 -11.64 12.48 -1.70
C SER A 17 -12.56 11.61 -0.82
N PHE A 18 -11.99 10.66 -0.07
CA PHE A 18 -12.75 9.84 0.88
C PHE A 18 -13.16 10.60 2.13
N ILE A 19 -12.29 11.48 2.63
CA ILE A 19 -12.62 12.34 3.77
C ILE A 19 -13.78 13.27 3.41
N PHE A 20 -13.83 13.79 2.18
CA PHE A 20 -14.98 14.57 1.72
C PHE A 20 -16.29 13.77 1.73
N LEU A 21 -16.25 12.48 1.40
CA LEU A 21 -17.45 11.62 1.43
C LEU A 21 -17.94 11.34 2.85
N ILE A 22 -17.03 11.25 3.83
CA ILE A 22 -17.33 10.92 5.23
C ILE A 22 -17.61 12.18 6.06
N GLY A 23 -17.05 13.32 5.65
CA GLY A 23 -17.12 14.59 6.37
C GLY A 23 -16.28 14.65 7.66
N ASN A 24 -15.44 13.64 7.92
CA ASN A 24 -14.64 13.54 9.14
C ASN A 24 -13.32 12.79 8.88
N PHE A 25 -12.28 13.10 9.66
CA PHE A 25 -10.97 12.44 9.59
C PHE A 25 -10.85 11.19 10.48
N ASN A 26 -11.86 10.88 11.28
CA ASN A 26 -11.81 9.72 12.16
C ASN A 26 -11.91 8.41 11.35
N MET A 27 -10.88 7.57 11.41
CA MET A 27 -10.83 6.29 10.70
C MET A 27 -11.95 5.33 11.11
N LEU A 28 -12.46 5.40 12.35
CA LEU A 28 -13.59 4.59 12.78
C LEU A 28 -14.89 4.92 12.03
N ASN A 29 -15.01 6.13 11.47
CA ASN A 29 -16.19 6.52 10.72
C ASN A 29 -16.30 5.75 9.40
N PHE A 30 -15.18 5.34 8.78
CA PHE A 30 -15.19 4.51 7.57
C PHE A 30 -15.99 3.22 7.75
N PHE A 31 -15.92 2.59 8.93
CA PHE A 31 -16.72 1.41 9.26
C PHE A 31 -18.23 1.69 9.23
N PHE A 32 -18.67 2.81 9.79
CA PHE A 32 -20.09 3.14 9.86
C PHE A 32 -20.69 3.43 8.48
N TYR A 33 -19.95 4.15 7.62
CA TYR A 33 -20.42 4.48 6.27
C TYR A 33 -20.38 3.29 5.30
N GLN A 34 -19.51 2.31 5.54
CA GLN A 34 -19.40 1.10 4.70
C GLN A 34 -20.31 -0.06 5.16
N LYS A 35 -21.34 0.22 5.96
CA LYS A 35 -22.24 -0.82 6.50
C LYS A 35 -23.06 -1.53 5.41
N TYR A 36 -23.55 -0.79 4.41
CA TYR A 36 -24.44 -1.31 3.37
C TYR A 36 -23.69 -1.71 2.10
N LEU A 37 -22.78 -0.85 1.64
CA LEU A 37 -21.98 -1.05 0.44
C LEU A 37 -20.54 -0.66 0.73
N TRP A 38 -19.61 -1.49 0.30
CA TRP A 38 -18.18 -1.19 0.41
C TRP A 38 -17.77 -0.11 -0.58
N PHE A 39 -16.82 0.73 -0.18
CA PHE A 39 -16.33 1.79 -1.06
C PHE A 39 -15.61 1.27 -2.28
N ILE A 40 -15.07 0.04 -2.26
CA ILE A 40 -14.50 -0.55 -3.47
C ILE A 40 -15.50 -0.75 -4.60
N ILE A 41 -16.77 -0.99 -4.28
CA ILE A 41 -17.83 -1.19 -5.29
C ILE A 41 -18.26 0.16 -5.85
N MET A 42 -18.39 1.18 -4.99
CA MET A 42 -18.75 2.54 -5.39
C MET A 42 -17.63 3.23 -6.18
N LEU A 43 -16.37 3.06 -5.77
CA LEU A 43 -15.21 3.81 -6.22
C LEU A 43 -14.11 2.86 -6.70
N PHE A 44 -14.49 1.89 -7.54
CA PHE A 44 -13.58 0.87 -8.04
C PHE A 44 -12.32 1.47 -8.73
N PRO A 45 -12.43 2.49 -9.60
CA PRO A 45 -11.24 3.08 -10.21
C PRO A 45 -10.30 3.73 -9.18
N MET A 46 -10.85 4.40 -8.16
CA MET A 46 -10.04 5.01 -7.10
C MET A 46 -9.35 3.95 -6.23
N GLY A 47 -10.00 2.82 -5.99
CA GLY A 47 -9.40 1.67 -5.30
C GLY A 47 -8.20 1.11 -6.06
N LEU A 48 -8.29 1.01 -7.39
CA LEU A 48 -7.15 0.56 -8.21
C LEU A 48 -6.00 1.56 -8.19
N VAL A 49 -6.28 2.86 -8.34
CA VAL A 49 -5.22 3.89 -8.29
C VAL A 49 -4.55 3.92 -6.92
N TRP A 50 -5.33 3.82 -5.83
CA TRP A 50 -4.78 3.71 -4.47
C TRP A 50 -3.87 2.50 -4.31
N PHE A 51 -4.30 1.34 -4.83
CA PHE A 51 -3.49 0.13 -4.77
C PHE A 51 -2.16 0.30 -5.52
N CYS A 52 -2.18 0.90 -6.72
CA CYS A 52 -0.97 1.23 -7.47
C CYS A 52 -0.06 2.23 -6.73
N SER A 53 -0.62 3.25 -6.08
CA SER A 53 0.17 4.21 -5.30
C SER A 53 0.81 3.56 -4.07
N CYS A 54 0.12 2.65 -3.38
CA CYS A 54 0.70 1.91 -2.26
C CYS A 54 1.84 0.96 -2.68
N LEU A 55 1.72 0.32 -3.86
CA LEU A 55 2.82 -0.47 -4.42
C LEU A 55 4.05 0.39 -4.70
N ALA A 56 3.82 1.59 -5.26
CA ALA A 56 4.90 2.51 -5.59
C ALA A 56 5.57 3.13 -4.36
N GLU A 57 4.83 3.39 -3.28
CA GLU A 57 5.38 3.94 -2.04
C GLU A 57 6.19 2.91 -1.26
N THR A 58 5.79 1.63 -1.30
CA THR A 58 6.55 0.53 -0.69
C THR A 58 7.78 0.11 -1.51
N ASN A 59 8.09 0.82 -2.60
CA ASN A 59 9.21 0.56 -3.51
C ASN A 59 9.26 -0.90 -3.99
N ARG A 60 8.09 -1.55 -4.16
CA ARG A 60 8.03 -2.95 -4.60
C ARG A 60 7.70 -3.07 -6.08
N THR A 61 8.16 -4.17 -6.67
CA THR A 61 7.92 -4.54 -8.07
C THR A 61 6.41 -4.49 -8.35
N PRO A 62 5.96 -3.79 -9.40
CA PRO A 62 6.71 -3.35 -10.57
C PRO A 62 7.42 -1.97 -10.47
N PHE A 63 7.24 -1.24 -9.36
CA PHE A 63 7.81 0.09 -9.11
C PHE A 63 9.09 0.05 -8.24
N ASP A 64 9.84 -1.04 -8.34
CA ASP A 64 11.08 -1.25 -7.59
C ASP A 64 12.28 -0.69 -8.38
N PHE A 65 12.48 0.62 -8.28
CA PHE A 65 13.58 1.35 -8.94
C PHE A 65 14.82 1.50 -8.06
N ALA A 66 14.64 1.50 -6.73
CA ALA A 66 15.70 1.77 -5.77
C ALA A 66 16.52 0.51 -5.43
N GLU A 67 15.91 -0.67 -5.44
CA GLU A 67 16.59 -1.93 -5.09
C GLU A 67 16.98 -2.76 -6.31
N GLY A 68 16.94 -2.19 -7.53
CA GLY A 68 17.10 -2.90 -8.80
C GLY A 68 18.32 -3.83 -8.87
N GLU A 69 18.17 -5.07 -8.41
CA GLU A 69 19.27 -6.05 -8.22
C GLU A 69 20.08 -6.33 -9.49
N SER A 70 19.47 -6.12 -10.66
CA SER A 70 20.08 -6.30 -11.98
C SER A 70 20.88 -5.09 -12.48
N GLU A 71 20.63 -3.90 -11.94
CA GLU A 71 21.20 -2.63 -12.42
C GLU A 71 22.12 -1.98 -11.38
N LEU A 72 21.75 -2.06 -10.11
CA LEU A 72 22.49 -1.56 -8.97
C LEU A 72 22.58 -2.71 -7.97
N VAL A 73 23.75 -3.37 -7.86
CA VAL A 73 24.00 -4.49 -6.93
C VAL A 73 23.48 -4.13 -5.53
N SER A 74 22.26 -4.52 -5.21
CA SER A 74 21.52 -4.20 -3.98
C SER A 74 21.62 -2.73 -3.49
N GLY A 75 21.62 -1.76 -4.42
CA GLY A 75 21.50 -0.31 -4.15
C GLY A 75 22.12 0.18 -2.83
N PHE A 76 21.28 0.69 -1.93
CA PHE A 76 21.66 1.24 -0.61
C PHE A 76 21.91 0.18 0.48
N ASN A 77 21.55 -1.08 0.23
CA ASN A 77 21.71 -2.17 1.20
C ASN A 77 23.15 -2.69 1.29
N VAL A 78 24.03 -2.33 0.34
CA VAL A 78 25.43 -2.81 0.27
C VAL A 78 26.26 -2.36 1.48
N GLU A 79 25.96 -1.18 2.03
CA GLU A 79 26.76 -0.59 3.11
C GLU A 79 26.36 -1.11 4.50
N TYR A 80 25.21 -1.77 4.61
CA TYR A 80 24.69 -2.24 5.89
C TYR A 80 25.15 -3.66 6.21
N SER A 81 25.73 -3.82 7.41
CA SER A 81 26.04 -5.12 7.98
C SER A 81 24.79 -5.83 8.52
N SER A 82 24.92 -7.11 8.84
CA SER A 82 23.83 -8.06 9.16
C SER A 82 22.66 -7.51 9.98
N GLY A 83 22.93 -6.79 11.09
CA GLY A 83 21.88 -6.22 11.95
C GLY A 83 21.13 -5.05 11.32
N GLY A 84 21.84 -4.13 10.67
CA GLY A 84 21.22 -3.00 9.96
C GLY A 84 20.40 -3.46 8.76
N PHE A 85 20.91 -4.45 8.03
CA PHE A 85 20.20 -5.12 6.94
C PHE A 85 18.88 -5.72 7.43
N ALA A 86 18.89 -6.47 8.53
CA ALA A 86 17.67 -7.08 9.09
C ALA A 86 16.59 -6.04 9.45
N LEU A 87 16.97 -4.88 9.98
CA LEU A 87 16.04 -3.81 10.33
C LEU A 87 15.40 -3.17 9.10
N ILE A 88 16.14 -3.03 8.00
CA ILE A 88 15.61 -2.49 6.74
C ILE A 88 14.53 -3.41 6.19
N PHE A 89 14.78 -4.72 6.09
CA PHE A 89 13.75 -5.67 5.65
C PHE A 89 12.54 -5.66 6.56
N LEU A 90 12.74 -5.62 7.88
CA LEU A 90 11.63 -5.57 8.82
C LEU A 90 10.80 -4.31 8.63
N ALA A 91 11.44 -3.16 8.43
CA ALA A 91 10.77 -1.90 8.14
C ALA A 91 9.94 -1.98 6.85
N GLU A 92 10.49 -2.53 5.77
CA GLU A 92 9.77 -2.68 4.50
C GLU A 92 8.59 -3.66 4.60
N TYR A 93 8.73 -4.80 5.28
CA TYR A 93 7.60 -5.71 5.45
C TYR A 93 6.53 -5.11 6.38
N SER A 94 6.93 -4.34 7.39
CA SER A 94 5.98 -3.62 8.22
C SER A 94 5.22 -2.53 7.47
N SER A 95 5.87 -1.83 6.51
CA SER A 95 5.21 -0.83 5.67
C SER A 95 4.20 -1.46 4.71
N ILE A 96 4.49 -2.65 4.16
CA ILE A 96 3.53 -3.42 3.36
C ILE A 96 2.29 -3.78 4.18
N LEU A 97 2.49 -4.29 5.40
CA LEU A 97 1.38 -4.63 6.30
C LEU A 97 0.57 -3.37 6.65
N PHE A 98 1.22 -2.25 6.93
CA PHE A 98 0.55 -0.99 7.22
C PHE A 98 -0.29 -0.48 6.04
N MET A 99 0.25 -0.48 4.82
CA MET A 99 -0.49 -0.06 3.62
C MET A 99 -1.67 -0.98 3.31
N SER A 100 -1.50 -2.29 3.50
CA SER A 100 -2.61 -3.26 3.35
C SER A 100 -3.72 -3.02 4.38
N MET A 101 -3.36 -2.63 5.61
CA MET A 101 -4.28 -2.27 6.67
C MET A 101 -5.08 -1.00 6.30
N LEU A 102 -4.41 0.05 5.82
CA LEU A 102 -5.07 1.27 5.34
C LEU A 102 -6.05 0.99 4.19
N PHE A 103 -5.65 0.17 3.21
CA PHE A 103 -6.55 -0.22 2.12
C PHE A 103 -7.80 -0.94 2.65
N SER A 104 -7.63 -1.90 3.54
CA SER A 104 -8.75 -2.67 4.09
C SER A 104 -9.72 -1.81 4.92
N LEU A 105 -9.20 -0.82 5.66
CA LEU A 105 -10.01 0.16 6.40
C LEU A 105 -10.80 1.07 5.45
N MET A 106 -10.14 1.58 4.42
CA MET A 106 -10.75 2.54 3.50
C MET A 106 -11.71 1.90 2.51
N PHE A 107 -11.47 0.67 2.05
CA PHE A 107 -12.23 0.10 0.94
C PHE A 107 -13.08 -1.14 1.27
N LEU A 108 -12.69 -1.93 2.29
CA LEU A 108 -13.23 -3.28 2.54
C LEU A 108 -14.02 -3.41 3.86
N GLY A 109 -14.61 -2.32 4.33
CA GLY A 109 -15.58 -2.30 5.43
C GLY A 109 -14.99 -2.04 6.82
N GLY A 110 -13.67 -2.05 6.98
CA GLY A 110 -12.98 -1.59 8.20
C GLY A 110 -13.44 -2.20 9.53
N LYS A 111 -13.94 -3.45 9.54
CA LYS A 111 -14.47 -4.12 10.75
C LYS A 111 -13.35 -4.65 11.66
N VAL A 112 -12.55 -3.77 12.25
CA VAL A 112 -11.31 -4.09 12.99
C VAL A 112 -11.47 -5.22 14.02
N ASN A 113 -12.61 -5.28 14.73
CA ASN A 113 -12.82 -6.25 15.81
C ASN A 113 -13.22 -7.66 15.32
N THR A 114 -13.37 -7.88 14.01
CA THR A 114 -13.83 -9.16 13.46
C THR A 114 -12.69 -9.94 12.81
N LEU A 115 -12.73 -11.28 12.90
CA LEU A 115 -11.78 -12.15 12.20
C LEU A 115 -11.75 -11.91 10.68
N ILE A 116 -12.88 -11.48 10.12
CA ILE A 116 -13.03 -11.14 8.70
C ILE A 116 -12.03 -10.05 8.28
N PHE A 117 -11.77 -9.07 9.16
CA PHE A 117 -10.80 -8.01 8.86
C PHE A 117 -9.38 -8.55 8.70
N TYR A 118 -8.96 -9.46 9.59
CA TYR A 118 -7.65 -10.10 9.48
C TYR A 118 -7.53 -10.97 8.22
N PHE A 119 -8.60 -11.65 7.82
CA PHE A 119 -8.62 -12.37 6.54
C PHE A 119 -8.51 -11.42 5.34
N MET A 120 -9.20 -10.28 5.35
CA MET A 120 -9.08 -9.27 4.28
C MET A 120 -7.69 -8.65 4.23
N LEU A 121 -7.08 -8.40 5.39
CA LEU A 121 -5.70 -7.90 5.47
C LEU A 121 -4.71 -8.91 4.89
N MET A 122 -4.82 -10.19 5.27
CA MET A 122 -4.03 -11.29 4.69
C MET A 122 -4.24 -11.44 3.18
N TYR A 123 -5.47 -11.25 2.70
CA TYR A 123 -5.77 -11.28 1.28
C TYR A 123 -5.10 -10.10 0.54
N MET A 124 -5.16 -8.89 1.11
CA MET A 124 -4.49 -7.74 0.52
C MET A 124 -2.97 -7.90 0.50
N SER A 125 -2.35 -8.35 1.59
CA SER A 125 -0.91 -8.62 1.61
C SER A 125 -0.51 -9.74 0.64
N PHE A 126 -1.37 -10.75 0.45
CA PHE A 126 -1.18 -11.75 -0.60
C PHE A 126 -1.18 -11.13 -2.00
N ILE A 127 -2.06 -10.17 -2.30
CA ILE A 127 -2.06 -9.47 -3.60
C ILE A 127 -0.75 -8.69 -3.80
N PHE A 128 -0.20 -8.06 -2.76
CA PHE A 128 1.13 -7.41 -2.84
C PHE A 128 2.20 -8.41 -3.29
N ILE A 129 2.25 -9.59 -2.67
CA ILE A 129 3.21 -10.65 -3.02
C ILE A 129 2.92 -11.20 -4.42
N TRP A 130 1.66 -11.36 -4.78
CA TRP A 130 1.26 -11.88 -6.07
C TRP A 130 1.66 -10.93 -7.22
N SER A 131 1.45 -9.63 -7.03
CA SER A 131 1.81 -8.60 -8.02
C SER A 131 3.30 -8.64 -8.38
N ARG A 132 4.16 -8.94 -7.41
CA ARG A 132 5.60 -9.16 -7.61
C ARG A 132 5.90 -10.35 -8.51
N GLY A 133 5.14 -11.45 -8.39
CA GLY A 133 5.36 -12.66 -9.17
C GLY A 133 4.91 -12.54 -10.64
N THR A 134 4.01 -11.60 -10.95
CA THR A 134 3.35 -11.53 -12.26
C THR A 134 3.85 -10.41 -13.16
N LEU A 135 4.31 -9.29 -12.61
CA LEU A 135 4.54 -8.07 -13.37
C LEU A 135 6.04 -7.82 -13.63
N PRO A 136 6.43 -7.43 -14.85
CA PRO A 136 7.79 -6.95 -15.12
C PRO A 136 8.00 -5.59 -14.43
N ARG A 137 9.27 -5.26 -14.16
CA ARG A 137 9.65 -3.95 -13.63
C ARG A 137 9.40 -2.86 -14.68
N PHE A 138 8.87 -1.71 -14.25
CA PHE A 138 8.83 -0.53 -15.09
C PHE A 138 10.22 0.10 -15.19
N ARG A 139 10.44 0.93 -16.23
CA ARG A 139 11.62 1.81 -16.34
C ARG A 139 11.25 3.19 -15.77
N TYR A 140 12.23 3.89 -15.20
CA TYR A 140 12.03 5.15 -14.46
C TYR A 140 11.69 6.36 -15.35
N ASP A 141 11.58 6.15 -16.66
CA ASP A 141 11.30 7.18 -17.66
C ASP A 141 9.89 7.78 -17.58
#